data_AF-A0A074RSD3-F1
#
_entry.id   AF-A0A074RSD3-F1
#
_cell.length_a   1.000
_cell.length_b   1.000
_cell.length_c   1.000
_cell.angle_alpha   90.00
_cell.angle_beta   90.00
_cell.angle_gamma   90.00
#
_symmetry.space_group_name_H-M   'P 1'
#
loop_
_entity.id
_entity.type
_entity.pdbx_description
1 polymer ?
#
loop_
_entity_poly.entity_id
_entity_poly.type
_entity_poly.pdbx_seq_one_letter_code
_entity_poly.pdbx_strand_id
1 'polypeptide(L)'
;MDSGYYRSRAAVIHSKGISGTLPGDHVLRPFLQDFGTICDLRKFCIKDGASVGGPSNTAIAIFYSRGPVEKILKSSKTETDASFWRIHSVTARSIRKNEHIDQLFLTKVFPKLTLKLNGEPSGSNGLLRPDGRKLLHSSSEDHTRPVKRPRIETRERISNDTTLTSSHSLIPNTSQAASGTPDSPEWMRARIAQLETELESAKAARDMAVSEQQVLQTAHLAEQGARREAMTQKSAAEATLSRNKVEQDRLHSDLEQALAQKSALFNDVNDLRGQLAAAEEKLRLANSSLGQSSHRSERIKTLELESEAAQDQIHKLQLKLRLHDTNSDPNKPDDTGGKIKELKSKVKQLKFDLARTHEQLGSTQKSLESMERKYSSSRRKYENTKAKLGTYKARLENEQTLLIKLKDTLTPAAYQSLGATHETLGAFLSAIGLPSVGEQENTGAKEESD
;
A
#
# COMPACT_ATOMS: atom_id res chain seq x y z
N MET A 1 -23.91 -6.92 -22.68
CA MET A 1 -23.22 -8.19 -22.34
C MET A 1 -24.20 -9.08 -21.58
N ASP A 2 -24.28 -10.37 -21.89
CA ASP A 2 -25.23 -11.29 -21.27
C ASP A 2 -24.72 -11.80 -19.90
N SER A 3 -25.61 -12.42 -19.11
CA SER A 3 -25.23 -13.01 -17.82
C SER A 3 -24.30 -14.22 -17.99
N GLY A 4 -24.39 -14.94 -19.11
CA GLY A 4 -23.51 -16.05 -19.47
C GLY A 4 -22.04 -15.63 -19.57
N TYR A 5 -21.78 -14.48 -20.20
CA TYR A 5 -20.45 -13.90 -20.32
C TYR A 5 -19.77 -13.69 -18.97
N TYR A 6 -20.42 -12.99 -18.03
CA TYR A 6 -19.84 -12.76 -16.70
C TYR A 6 -19.80 -14.02 -15.85
N ARG A 7 -20.79 -14.91 -15.99
CA ARG A 7 -20.81 -16.19 -15.26
C ARG A 7 -19.57 -17.03 -15.60
N SER A 8 -19.17 -17.06 -16.87
CA SER A 8 -17.95 -17.76 -17.31
C SER A 8 -16.64 -17.16 -16.79
N ARG A 9 -16.70 -15.93 -16.25
CA ARG A 9 -15.56 -15.16 -15.71
C ARG A 9 -15.64 -14.93 -14.21
N ALA A 10 -16.61 -15.55 -13.55
CA ALA A 10 -16.81 -15.46 -12.13
C ALA A 10 -16.26 -16.70 -11.42
N ALA A 11 -15.50 -16.48 -10.36
CA ALA A 11 -15.10 -17.50 -9.40
C ALA A 11 -15.79 -17.21 -8.05
N VAL A 12 -16.39 -18.25 -7.47
CA VAL A 12 -16.99 -18.20 -6.13
C VAL A 12 -15.96 -18.72 -5.16
N ILE A 13 -15.64 -17.95 -4.13
CA ILE A 13 -14.69 -18.31 -3.09
C ILE A 13 -15.49 -18.44 -1.80
N HIS A 14 -15.49 -19.61 -1.19
CA HIS A 14 -16.20 -19.85 0.06
C HIS A 14 -15.27 -20.40 1.13
N SER A 15 -15.58 -20.09 2.39
CA SER A 15 -14.87 -20.68 3.52
C SER A 15 -15.33 -22.11 3.77
N LYS A 16 -14.39 -23.01 4.04
CA LYS A 16 -14.64 -24.44 4.31
C LYS A 16 -15.29 -24.70 5.67
N GLY A 17 -15.23 -23.74 6.61
CA GLY A 17 -15.74 -23.89 7.97
C GLY A 17 -17.18 -23.39 8.13
N ILE A 18 -17.95 -24.03 9.03
CA ILE A 18 -19.34 -23.64 9.36
C ILE A 18 -19.41 -22.20 9.91
N SER A 19 -18.36 -21.76 10.61
CA SER A 19 -18.17 -20.39 11.11
C SER A 19 -17.07 -19.61 10.38
N GLY A 20 -16.58 -20.16 9.26
CA GLY A 20 -15.41 -19.67 8.57
C GLY A 20 -15.63 -18.26 8.01
N THR A 21 -14.83 -17.31 8.50
CA THR A 21 -14.82 -15.94 7.98
C THR A 21 -13.82 -15.85 6.85
N LEU A 22 -14.22 -15.25 5.72
CA LEU A 22 -13.29 -15.00 4.62
C LEU A 22 -12.21 -14.00 5.05
N PRO A 23 -10.98 -14.14 4.52
CA PRO A 23 -9.94 -13.15 4.72
C PRO A 23 -10.41 -11.76 4.27
N GLY A 24 -9.90 -10.71 4.93
CA GLY A 24 -10.25 -9.31 4.65
C GLY A 24 -9.96 -8.90 3.20
N ASP A 25 -10.55 -7.79 2.73
CA ASP A 25 -10.36 -7.32 1.35
C ASP A 25 -8.89 -7.09 1.01
N HIS A 26 -8.12 -6.61 1.98
CA HIS A 26 -6.68 -6.35 1.87
C HIS A 26 -5.83 -7.61 1.69
N VAL A 27 -6.36 -8.80 2.02
CA VAL A 27 -5.66 -10.08 1.82
C VAL A 27 -6.19 -10.81 0.60
N LEU A 28 -7.52 -10.87 0.44
CA LEU A 28 -8.14 -11.63 -0.63
C LEU A 28 -7.94 -10.98 -2.01
N ARG A 29 -8.00 -9.64 -2.10
CA ARG A 29 -7.90 -8.94 -3.39
C ARG A 29 -6.50 -9.05 -4.00
N PRO A 30 -5.39 -8.78 -3.28
CA PRO A 30 -4.05 -8.96 -3.85
C PRO A 30 -3.78 -10.39 -4.29
N PHE A 31 -4.15 -11.37 -3.46
CA PHE A 31 -4.02 -12.79 -3.81
C PHE A 31 -4.74 -13.15 -5.12
N LEU A 32 -5.94 -12.61 -5.34
CA LEU A 32 -6.68 -12.87 -6.57
C LEU A 32 -6.13 -12.09 -7.78
N GLN A 33 -5.45 -10.96 -7.56
CA GLN A 33 -4.81 -10.19 -8.62
C GLN A 33 -3.65 -10.95 -9.27
N ASP A 34 -2.98 -11.82 -8.53
CA ASP A 34 -1.92 -12.70 -9.05
C ASP A 34 -2.42 -13.65 -10.15
N PHE A 35 -3.72 -13.95 -10.18
CA PHE A 35 -4.34 -14.77 -11.23
C PHE A 35 -4.78 -13.95 -12.45
N GLY A 36 -5.09 -12.66 -12.26
CA GLY A 36 -5.48 -11.74 -13.34
C GLY A 36 -6.26 -10.52 -12.85
N THR A 37 -6.56 -9.60 -13.78
CA THR A 37 -7.26 -8.35 -13.46
C THR A 37 -8.70 -8.60 -13.03
N ILE A 38 -9.04 -8.12 -11.83
CA ILE A 38 -10.37 -8.23 -11.22
C ILE A 38 -11.23 -7.04 -11.68
N CYS A 39 -12.39 -7.31 -12.27
CA CYS A 39 -13.40 -6.33 -12.66
C CYS A 39 -14.29 -5.92 -11.48
N ASP A 40 -14.76 -6.89 -10.69
CA ASP A 40 -15.56 -6.65 -9.48
C ASP A 40 -15.29 -7.77 -8.46
N LEU A 41 -15.27 -7.43 -7.18
CA LEU A 41 -15.15 -8.37 -6.08
C LEU A 41 -16.20 -8.01 -5.04
N ARG A 42 -17.09 -8.95 -4.71
CA ARG A 42 -18.14 -8.74 -3.70
C ARG A 42 -18.12 -9.86 -2.68
N LYS A 43 -18.41 -9.50 -1.44
CA LYS A 43 -18.46 -10.41 -0.30
C LYS A 43 -19.87 -10.45 0.27
N PHE A 44 -20.26 -11.63 0.70
CA PHE A 44 -21.59 -11.95 1.21
C PHE A 44 -21.45 -12.85 2.43
N CYS A 45 -22.36 -12.71 3.38
CA CYS A 45 -22.60 -13.72 4.41
C CYS A 45 -23.82 -14.54 3.95
N ILE A 46 -23.60 -15.81 3.61
CA ILE A 46 -24.64 -16.72 3.15
C ILE A 46 -24.87 -17.77 4.22
N LYS A 47 -26.09 -17.83 4.79
CA LYS A 47 -26.52 -18.88 5.71
C LYS A 47 -27.79 -19.50 5.14
N ASP A 48 -27.83 -20.82 5.06
CA ASP A 48 -28.99 -21.59 4.56
C ASP A 48 -29.50 -21.10 3.18
N GLY A 49 -28.56 -20.75 2.28
CA GLY A 49 -28.85 -20.27 0.92
C GLY A 49 -29.30 -18.80 0.83
N ALA A 50 -29.49 -18.10 1.94
CA ALA A 50 -29.91 -16.70 1.98
C ALA A 50 -28.75 -15.75 2.37
N SER A 51 -28.74 -14.55 1.78
CA SER A 51 -27.82 -13.48 2.17
C SER A 51 -28.28 -12.83 3.47
N VAL A 52 -27.49 -12.97 4.53
CA VAL A 52 -27.75 -12.41 5.86
C VAL A 52 -26.71 -11.35 6.23
N GLY A 53 -26.97 -10.57 7.28
CA GLY A 53 -25.97 -9.67 7.87
C GLY A 53 -24.97 -10.46 8.72
N GLY A 54 -23.67 -10.16 8.59
CA GLY A 54 -22.63 -10.79 9.41
C GLY A 54 -21.26 -10.88 8.71
N PRO A 55 -20.29 -11.59 9.32
CA PRO A 55 -18.99 -11.85 8.72
C PRO A 55 -19.15 -12.59 7.39
N SER A 56 -18.49 -12.09 6.34
CA SER A 56 -18.62 -12.67 5.01
C SER A 56 -17.96 -14.05 4.95
N ASN A 57 -18.69 -15.05 4.45
CA ASN A 57 -18.20 -16.42 4.26
C ASN A 57 -18.12 -16.82 2.78
N THR A 58 -18.70 -16.02 1.88
CA THR A 58 -18.66 -16.22 0.43
C THR A 58 -18.27 -14.94 -0.30
N ALA A 59 -17.41 -15.04 -1.31
CA ALA A 59 -17.02 -13.96 -2.19
C ALA A 59 -17.23 -14.38 -3.65
N ILE A 60 -17.63 -13.42 -4.48
CA ILE A 60 -17.74 -13.60 -5.93
C ILE A 60 -16.75 -12.63 -6.56
N ALA A 61 -15.72 -13.19 -7.22
CA ALA A 61 -14.70 -12.46 -7.94
C ALA A 61 -14.95 -12.57 -9.44
N ILE A 62 -15.02 -11.45 -10.14
CA ILE A 62 -15.28 -11.38 -11.59
C ILE A 62 -14.03 -10.85 -12.26
N PHE A 63 -13.50 -11.59 -13.22
CA PHE A 63 -12.27 -11.26 -13.94
C PHE A 63 -12.57 -10.65 -15.31
N TYR A 64 -11.62 -9.87 -15.83
CA TYR A 64 -11.72 -9.34 -17.20
C TYR A 64 -11.63 -10.44 -18.27
N SER A 65 -10.97 -11.56 -17.98
CA SER A 65 -10.84 -12.71 -18.89
C SER A 65 -11.24 -14.01 -18.21
N ARG A 66 -11.48 -15.07 -19.00
CA ARG A 66 -11.87 -16.40 -18.50
C ARG A 66 -10.70 -17.20 -17.93
N GLY A 67 -9.48 -17.00 -18.45
CA GLY A 67 -8.28 -17.74 -18.04
C GLY A 67 -7.99 -17.74 -16.53
N PRO A 68 -8.07 -16.60 -15.81
CA PRO A 68 -7.88 -16.54 -14.36
C PRO A 68 -8.80 -17.48 -13.58
N VAL A 69 -10.06 -17.62 -13.99
CA VAL A 69 -11.02 -18.50 -13.31
C VAL A 69 -10.56 -19.95 -13.36
N GLU A 70 -10.10 -20.43 -14.51
CA GLU A 70 -9.62 -21.81 -14.64
C GLU A 70 -8.34 -22.06 -13.82
N LYS A 71 -7.44 -21.08 -13.75
CA LYS A 71 -6.24 -21.13 -12.90
C LYS A 71 -6.60 -21.17 -11.42
N ILE A 72 -7.55 -20.34 -10.97
CA ILE A 72 -8.03 -20.31 -9.59
C ILE A 72 -8.66 -21.64 -9.20
N LEU A 73 -9.53 -22.20 -10.06
CA LEU A 73 -10.19 -23.48 -9.80
C LEU A 73 -9.21 -24.65 -9.75
N LYS A 74 -8.14 -24.62 -10.57
CA LYS A 74 -7.05 -25.59 -10.49
C LYS A 74 -6.23 -25.41 -9.22
N SER A 75 -5.80 -24.18 -8.91
CA SER A 75 -5.02 -23.85 -7.72
C SER A 75 -5.75 -24.21 -6.42
N SER A 76 -7.06 -24.00 -6.36
CA SER A 76 -7.87 -24.36 -5.19
C SER A 76 -8.01 -25.87 -4.98
N LYS A 77 -7.73 -26.71 -5.97
CA LYS A 77 -7.72 -28.18 -5.83
C LYS A 77 -6.35 -28.70 -5.38
N THR A 78 -5.28 -28.00 -5.72
CA THR A 78 -3.90 -28.34 -5.35
C THR A 78 -3.56 -27.70 -4.00
N GLU A 79 -4.16 -28.23 -2.94
CA GLU A 79 -4.03 -27.66 -1.60
C GLU A 79 -2.75 -28.18 -0.90
N THR A 80 -1.68 -27.39 -0.95
CA THR A 80 -0.45 -27.64 -0.18
C THR A 80 -0.56 -27.03 1.23
N ASP A 81 0.20 -27.53 2.21
CA ASP A 81 0.21 -27.01 3.60
C ASP A 81 0.47 -25.49 3.67
N ALA A 82 1.29 -24.97 2.75
CA ALA A 82 1.62 -23.55 2.66
C ALA A 82 0.73 -22.75 1.68
N SER A 83 -0.30 -23.38 1.08
CA SER A 83 -1.18 -22.68 0.14
C SER A 83 -2.13 -21.72 0.84
N PHE A 84 -2.43 -20.59 0.18
CA PHE A 84 -3.44 -19.63 0.63
C PHE A 84 -4.79 -20.30 0.96
N TRP A 85 -5.19 -21.27 0.13
CA TRP A 85 -6.42 -22.05 0.28
C TRP A 85 -6.49 -22.78 1.63
N ARG A 86 -5.36 -23.37 2.05
CA ARG A 86 -5.26 -24.10 3.33
C ARG A 86 -5.14 -23.17 4.51
N ILE A 87 -4.24 -22.19 4.43
CA ILE A 87 -3.98 -21.20 5.49
C ILE A 87 -5.26 -20.48 5.90
N HIS A 88 -6.07 -20.05 4.92
CA HIS A 88 -7.33 -19.35 5.19
C HIS A 88 -8.57 -20.26 5.18
N SER A 89 -8.40 -21.58 5.02
CA SER A 89 -9.50 -22.54 4.92
C SER A 89 -10.58 -22.11 3.93
N VAL A 90 -10.17 -21.74 2.72
CA VAL A 90 -11.05 -21.28 1.63
C VAL A 90 -10.92 -22.17 0.40
N THR A 91 -11.97 -22.26 -0.41
CA THR A 91 -11.91 -22.90 -1.74
C THR A 91 -12.65 -22.11 -2.79
N ALA A 92 -12.25 -22.30 -4.04
CA ALA A 92 -12.90 -21.72 -5.19
C ALA A 92 -13.76 -22.74 -5.94
N ARG A 93 -14.91 -22.30 -6.45
CA ARG A 93 -15.84 -23.07 -7.28
C ARG A 93 -16.36 -22.19 -8.43
N SER A 94 -16.73 -22.82 -9.54
CA SER A 94 -17.45 -22.13 -10.61
C SER A 94 -18.92 -21.94 -10.23
N ILE A 95 -19.56 -20.89 -10.74
CA ILE A 95 -21.00 -20.71 -10.59
C ILE A 95 -21.72 -21.77 -11.44
N ARG A 96 -22.36 -22.75 -10.79
CA ARG A 96 -23.20 -23.73 -11.47
C ARG A 96 -24.61 -23.17 -11.65
N LYS A 97 -25.26 -23.51 -12.78
CA LYS A 97 -26.68 -23.18 -13.00
C LYS A 97 -27.52 -23.89 -11.93
N ASN A 98 -28.48 -23.19 -11.33
CA ASN A 98 -29.44 -23.69 -10.34
C ASN A 98 -28.95 -23.79 -8.88
N GLU A 99 -27.82 -23.18 -8.53
CA GLU A 99 -27.42 -23.01 -7.13
C GLU A 99 -27.92 -21.66 -6.58
N HIS A 100 -28.15 -21.55 -5.26
CA HIS A 100 -28.53 -20.27 -4.61
C HIS A 100 -27.57 -19.12 -4.94
N ILE A 101 -26.29 -19.45 -5.13
CA ILE A 101 -25.24 -18.50 -5.50
C ILE A 101 -25.47 -17.94 -6.90
N ASP A 102 -26.07 -18.71 -7.80
CA ASP A 102 -26.44 -18.26 -9.14
C ASP A 102 -27.55 -17.21 -9.10
N GLN A 103 -28.56 -17.43 -8.26
CA GLN A 103 -29.62 -16.45 -8.03
C GLN A 103 -29.06 -15.18 -7.38
N LEU A 104 -28.14 -15.32 -6.41
CA LEU A 104 -27.46 -14.18 -5.78
C LEU A 104 -26.59 -13.41 -6.79
N PHE A 105 -25.90 -14.11 -7.69
CA PHE A 105 -25.16 -13.50 -8.79
C PHE A 105 -26.07 -12.69 -9.71
N LEU A 106 -27.16 -13.28 -10.18
CA LEU A 106 -28.11 -12.63 -11.10
C LEU A 106 -28.84 -11.45 -10.46
N THR A 107 -29.16 -11.51 -9.17
CA THR A 107 -29.96 -10.47 -8.50
C THR A 107 -29.13 -9.36 -7.85
N LYS A 108 -27.93 -9.67 -7.33
CA LYS A 108 -27.12 -8.70 -6.55
C LYS A 108 -25.87 -8.23 -7.28
N VAL A 109 -25.25 -9.08 -8.10
CA VAL A 109 -23.96 -8.82 -8.72
C VAL A 109 -24.13 -8.30 -10.15
N PHE A 110 -24.82 -9.06 -11.00
CA PHE A 110 -24.99 -8.76 -12.42
C PHE A 110 -25.60 -7.38 -12.71
N PRO A 111 -26.66 -6.91 -12.02
CA PRO A 111 -27.24 -5.60 -12.29
C PRO A 111 -26.27 -4.44 -12.05
N LYS A 112 -25.31 -4.62 -11.13
CA LYS A 112 -24.31 -3.59 -10.83
C LYS A 112 -23.17 -3.57 -11.84
N LEU A 113 -22.89 -4.70 -12.50
CA LEU A 113 -21.94 -4.76 -13.61
C LEU A 113 -22.50 -4.07 -14.84
N THR A 114 -23.78 -4.28 -15.14
CA THR A 114 -24.45 -3.62 -16.28
C THR A 114 -24.54 -2.11 -16.06
N LEU A 115 -24.79 -1.65 -14.83
CA LEU A 115 -24.78 -0.22 -14.50
C LEU A 115 -23.40 0.43 -14.66
N LYS A 116 -22.32 -0.26 -14.27
CA LYS A 116 -20.94 0.25 -14.44
C LYS A 116 -20.51 0.42 -15.90
N LEU A 117 -21.15 -0.30 -16.82
CA LEU A 117 -20.82 -0.25 -18.25
C LEU A 117 -21.68 0.74 -19.04
N ASN A 118 -22.90 0.99 -18.57
CA ASN A 118 -23.85 1.88 -19.25
C ASN A 118 -23.93 3.27 -18.60
N GLY A 119 -23.35 3.46 -17.41
CA GLY A 119 -23.28 4.76 -16.77
C GLY A 119 -22.18 5.61 -17.38
N GLU A 120 -22.56 6.77 -17.91
CA GLU A 120 -21.68 7.94 -17.98
C GLU A 120 -20.87 8.05 -16.67
N PRO A 121 -19.58 8.44 -16.74
CA PRO A 121 -18.70 8.49 -15.59
C PRO A 121 -19.25 9.48 -14.56
N SER A 122 -20.06 8.97 -13.63
CA SER A 122 -20.60 9.75 -12.53
C SER A 122 -19.43 10.06 -11.59
N GLY A 123 -18.99 11.31 -11.66
CA GLY A 123 -17.86 11.85 -10.94
C GLY A 123 -17.99 11.63 -9.44
N SER A 124 -17.20 10.70 -8.92
CA SER A 124 -16.87 10.65 -7.49
C SER A 124 -15.62 9.80 -7.31
N ASN A 125 -14.50 10.51 -7.16
CA ASN A 125 -13.24 10.10 -6.54
C ASN A 125 -12.48 8.92 -7.19
N GLY A 126 -11.81 9.27 -8.29
CA GLY A 126 -10.38 9.03 -8.50
C GLY A 126 -9.83 7.66 -8.09
N LEU A 127 -9.93 6.70 -9.00
CA LEU A 127 -8.94 5.63 -9.10
C LEU A 127 -8.34 5.64 -10.51
N LEU A 128 -7.02 5.74 -10.55
CA LEU A 128 -6.19 5.78 -11.76
C LEU A 128 -6.59 4.69 -12.76
N ARG A 129 -7.04 5.14 -13.93
CA ARG A 129 -7.15 4.33 -15.13
C ARG A 129 -5.71 3.93 -15.51
N PRO A 130 -5.37 2.62 -15.57
CA PRO A 130 -4.10 2.22 -16.17
C PRO A 130 -4.20 2.57 -17.65
N ASP A 131 -3.37 3.52 -18.08
CA ASP A 131 -3.20 3.88 -19.48
C ASP A 131 -2.83 2.62 -20.26
N GLY A 132 -3.62 2.32 -21.28
CA GLY A 132 -3.51 1.15 -22.13
C GLY A 132 -2.31 1.25 -23.07
N ARG A 133 -1.09 1.30 -22.52
CA ARG A 133 0.12 1.06 -23.29
C ARG A 133 0.36 -0.43 -23.33
N LYS A 134 0.05 -0.99 -24.50
CA LYS A 134 0.40 -2.32 -24.98
C LYS A 134 1.70 -2.83 -24.33
N LEU A 135 1.55 -3.80 -23.42
CA LEU A 135 2.64 -4.66 -22.99
C LEU A 135 2.94 -5.61 -24.16
N LEU A 136 3.85 -5.20 -25.04
CA LEU A 136 4.49 -6.13 -25.96
C LEU A 136 5.40 -7.02 -25.13
N HIS A 137 4.94 -8.25 -24.88
CA HIS A 137 5.82 -9.37 -24.61
C HIS A 137 6.75 -9.52 -25.82
N SER A 138 7.98 -9.02 -25.71
CA SER A 138 9.08 -9.52 -26.53
C SER A 138 9.64 -10.74 -25.82
N SER A 139 9.29 -11.90 -26.38
CA SER A 139 10.00 -13.14 -26.16
C SER A 139 11.49 -12.93 -26.44
N SER A 140 12.27 -13.39 -25.49
CA SER A 140 13.69 -13.65 -25.62
C SER A 140 13.90 -14.73 -26.69
N GLU A 141 14.15 -14.32 -27.93
CA GLU A 141 14.80 -15.16 -28.94
C GLU A 141 15.89 -14.34 -29.65
N ASP A 142 17.09 -14.89 -29.59
CA ASP A 142 18.27 -14.70 -30.44
C ASP A 142 18.70 -13.29 -30.88
N HIS A 143 19.82 -12.89 -30.27
CA HIS A 143 20.71 -11.85 -30.74
C HIS A 143 21.14 -12.05 -32.20
N THR A 144 20.43 -11.42 -33.13
CA THR A 144 20.99 -11.04 -34.42
C THR A 144 21.42 -9.57 -34.39
N ARG A 145 22.71 -9.38 -34.70
CA ARG A 145 23.47 -8.12 -34.69
C ARG A 145 22.75 -6.96 -35.37
N PRO A 146 22.89 -5.72 -34.86
CA PRO A 146 22.41 -4.55 -35.59
C PRO A 146 23.28 -4.31 -36.83
N VAL A 147 22.58 -4.08 -37.94
CA VAL A 147 23.11 -3.64 -39.23
C VAL A 147 23.96 -2.40 -39.02
N LYS A 148 25.21 -2.52 -39.46
CA LYS A 148 26.23 -1.46 -39.46
C LYS A 148 25.72 -0.28 -40.29
N ARG A 149 25.80 0.93 -39.72
CA ARG A 149 25.85 2.17 -40.52
C ARG A 149 27.04 2.09 -41.49
N PRO A 150 26.95 2.70 -42.68
CA PRO A 150 28.07 2.77 -43.60
C PRO A 150 29.21 3.52 -42.93
N ARG A 151 30.28 2.77 -42.63
CA ARG A 151 31.57 3.30 -42.22
C ARG A 151 32.17 3.92 -43.47
N ILE A 152 32.35 5.24 -43.48
CA ILE A 152 33.21 5.92 -44.46
C ILE A 152 34.63 5.41 -44.16
N GLU A 153 35.08 4.46 -44.98
CA GLU A 153 36.45 3.97 -44.97
C GLU A 153 37.36 5.02 -45.60
N THR A 154 38.10 5.74 -44.76
CA THR A 154 39.35 6.39 -45.14
C THR A 154 40.34 5.29 -45.53
N ARG A 155 40.41 5.00 -46.83
CA ARG A 155 41.37 4.07 -47.43
C ARG A 155 42.71 4.79 -47.63
N GLU A 156 43.55 4.79 -46.60
CA GLU A 156 44.99 4.87 -46.80
C GLU A 156 45.46 3.55 -47.43
N ARG A 157 45.82 3.58 -48.71
CA ARG A 157 46.79 2.62 -49.25
C ARG A 157 47.67 3.27 -50.29
N ILE A 158 48.93 3.32 -49.91
CA ILE A 158 50.12 3.54 -50.71
C ILE A 158 50.17 2.55 -51.89
N SER A 159 50.76 3.04 -52.99
CA SER A 159 51.33 2.33 -54.15
C SER A 159 50.46 2.01 -55.37
N ASN A 160 50.78 2.81 -56.39
CA ASN A 160 51.18 2.44 -57.76
C ASN A 160 50.16 1.95 -58.78
N ASP A 161 50.40 2.48 -59.98
CA ASP A 161 50.07 1.96 -61.29
C ASP A 161 48.63 2.07 -61.80
N THR A 162 48.50 2.97 -62.78
CA THR A 162 48.11 2.61 -64.15
C THR A 162 46.83 1.79 -64.27
N THR A 163 45.66 2.44 -64.34
CA THR A 163 44.72 2.21 -65.46
C THR A 163 43.59 3.24 -65.50
N LEU A 164 43.56 3.92 -66.64
CA LEU A 164 42.48 4.63 -67.30
C LEU A 164 41.05 4.19 -66.91
N THR A 165 40.21 5.16 -66.57
CA THR A 165 38.79 5.23 -67.01
C THR A 165 38.29 6.65 -66.73
N SER A 166 38.64 7.57 -67.64
CA SER A 166 38.15 8.95 -67.65
C SER A 166 36.81 8.98 -68.39
N SER A 167 35.76 9.33 -67.67
CA SER A 167 34.42 9.54 -68.20
C SER A 167 34.40 10.79 -69.08
N HIS A 168 34.13 10.57 -70.36
CA HIS A 168 34.03 11.55 -71.43
C HIS A 168 33.07 12.71 -71.10
N SER A 169 33.64 13.87 -70.78
CA SER A 169 33.02 15.16 -71.10
C SER A 169 33.44 15.50 -72.53
N LEU A 170 32.46 15.50 -73.43
CA LEU A 170 32.61 15.84 -74.84
C LEU A 170 33.04 17.29 -74.97
N ILE A 171 34.34 17.50 -75.13
CA ILE A 171 34.90 18.73 -75.71
C ILE A 171 34.51 18.70 -77.20
N PRO A 172 33.86 19.74 -77.75
CA PRO A 172 33.70 19.83 -79.18
C PRO A 172 35.06 20.13 -79.80
N ASN A 173 35.65 19.09 -80.41
CA ASN A 173 36.82 19.19 -81.27
C ASN A 173 36.52 20.20 -82.39
N THR A 174 37.05 21.40 -82.25
CA THR A 174 37.10 22.39 -83.33
C THR A 174 38.49 22.35 -83.92
N SER A 175 38.78 21.27 -84.65
CA SER A 175 39.97 21.16 -85.48
C SER A 175 39.71 21.84 -86.81
N GLN A 176 40.07 23.12 -86.91
CA GLN A 176 40.37 23.76 -88.19
C GLN A 176 41.68 24.53 -88.06
N ALA A 177 42.76 23.86 -88.43
CA ALA A 177 44.04 24.50 -88.73
C ALA A 177 43.89 25.24 -90.07
N ALA A 178 43.64 26.54 -90.00
CA ALA A 178 43.92 27.46 -91.10
C ALA A 178 45.19 28.22 -90.72
N SER A 179 46.32 27.81 -91.32
CA SER A 179 47.63 28.45 -91.19
C SER A 179 47.72 29.73 -92.02
N GLY A 180 46.78 30.66 -91.80
CA GLY A 180 46.89 32.04 -92.24
C GLY A 180 47.13 32.89 -91.01
N THR A 181 48.31 33.47 -90.87
CA THR A 181 48.55 34.54 -89.90
C THR A 181 47.47 35.61 -90.13
N PRO A 182 46.56 35.83 -89.17
CA PRO A 182 45.55 36.85 -89.34
C PRO A 182 46.25 38.20 -89.11
N ASP A 183 46.57 38.93 -90.16
CA ASP A 183 47.23 40.25 -90.09
C ASP A 183 46.29 41.37 -89.58
N SER A 184 45.15 41.03 -88.96
CA SER A 184 44.19 41.99 -88.42
C SER A 184 44.35 42.15 -86.90
N PRO A 185 44.53 43.35 -86.34
CA PRO A 185 44.63 43.55 -84.89
C PRO A 185 43.37 43.16 -84.10
N GLU A 186 42.26 42.84 -84.77
CA GLU A 186 40.98 42.50 -84.13
C GLU A 186 40.94 41.11 -83.48
N TRP A 187 41.61 40.10 -84.04
CA TRP A 187 41.61 38.76 -83.44
C TRP A 187 42.35 38.74 -82.10
N MET A 188 43.43 39.52 -81.97
CA MET A 188 44.15 39.66 -80.69
C MET A 188 43.25 40.32 -79.64
N ARG A 189 42.50 41.36 -80.02
CA ARG A 189 41.54 42.01 -79.12
C ARG A 189 40.43 41.06 -78.67
N ALA A 190 39.87 40.28 -79.59
CA ALA A 190 38.87 39.26 -79.25
C ALA A 190 39.44 38.17 -78.33
N ARG A 191 40.67 37.71 -78.59
CA ARG A 191 41.33 36.71 -77.74
C ARG A 191 41.66 37.24 -76.35
N ILE A 192 42.10 38.48 -76.22
CA ILE A 192 42.34 39.15 -74.93
C ILE A 192 41.02 39.23 -74.15
N ALA A 193 39.94 39.71 -74.77
CA ALA A 193 38.64 39.79 -74.12
C ALA A 193 38.13 38.41 -73.66
N GLN A 194 38.32 37.36 -74.48
CA GLN A 194 37.99 35.99 -74.07
C GLN A 194 38.80 35.55 -72.84
N LEU A 195 40.12 35.73 -72.87
CA LEU A 195 41.00 35.36 -71.74
C LEU A 195 40.67 36.14 -70.47
N GLU A 196 40.27 37.42 -70.59
CA GLU A 196 39.79 38.22 -69.47
C GLU A 196 38.49 37.63 -68.88
N THR A 197 37.53 37.22 -69.71
CA THR A 197 36.31 36.56 -69.23
C THR A 197 36.58 35.20 -68.58
N GLU A 198 37.51 34.40 -69.14
CA GLU A 198 37.92 33.12 -68.57
C GLU A 198 38.63 33.32 -67.22
N LEU A 199 39.48 34.36 -67.09
CA LEU A 199 40.15 34.72 -65.86
C LEU A 199 39.16 35.15 -64.77
N GLU A 200 38.19 36.02 -65.11
CA GLU A 200 37.16 36.45 -64.15
C GLU A 200 36.25 35.28 -63.74
N SER A 201 35.88 34.40 -64.68
CA SER A 201 35.16 33.16 -64.36
C SER A 201 35.96 32.26 -63.43
N ALA A 202 37.27 32.11 -63.64
CA ALA A 202 38.14 31.31 -62.78
C ALA A 202 38.29 31.92 -61.37
N LYS A 203 38.38 33.24 -61.26
CA LYS A 203 38.37 33.95 -59.97
C LYS A 203 37.05 33.73 -59.22
N ALA A 204 35.91 33.90 -59.91
CA ALA A 204 34.61 33.66 -59.32
C ALA A 204 34.44 32.21 -58.84
N ALA A 205 34.86 31.23 -59.63
CA ALA A 205 34.83 29.82 -59.23
C ALA A 205 35.72 29.54 -58.00
N ARG A 206 36.92 30.14 -57.95
CA ARG A 206 37.81 30.03 -56.79
C ARG A 206 37.19 30.65 -55.54
N ASP A 207 36.62 31.85 -55.65
CA ASP A 207 36.04 32.55 -54.51
C ASP A 207 34.79 31.84 -53.98
N MET A 208 33.97 31.24 -54.87
CA MET A 208 32.89 30.34 -54.46
C MET A 208 33.42 29.10 -53.73
N ALA A 209 34.45 28.43 -54.26
CA ALA A 209 35.04 27.26 -53.62
C ALA A 209 35.62 27.57 -52.22
N VAL A 210 36.26 28.74 -52.04
CA VAL A 210 36.73 29.22 -50.75
C VAL A 210 35.56 29.49 -49.79
N SER A 211 34.48 30.09 -50.28
CA SER A 211 33.27 30.33 -49.49
C SER A 211 32.62 29.01 -49.04
N GLU A 212 32.49 28.03 -49.93
CA GLU A 212 31.97 26.70 -49.60
C GLU A 212 32.84 26.00 -48.54
N GLN A 213 34.17 26.07 -48.68
CA GLN A 213 35.09 25.51 -47.68
C GLN A 213 34.92 26.17 -46.32
N GLN A 214 34.73 27.50 -46.27
CA GLN A 214 34.49 28.23 -45.04
C GLN A 214 33.16 27.83 -44.38
N VAL A 215 32.08 27.70 -45.18
CA VAL A 215 30.77 27.24 -44.69
C VAL A 215 30.88 25.82 -44.10
N LEU A 216 31.59 24.91 -44.77
CA LEU A 216 31.82 23.55 -44.26
C LEU A 216 32.60 23.54 -42.94
N GLN A 217 33.64 24.38 -42.81
CA GLN A 217 34.39 24.50 -41.56
C GLN A 217 33.51 25.04 -40.42
N THR A 218 32.72 26.09 -40.68
CA THR A 218 31.80 26.64 -39.67
C THR A 218 30.72 25.64 -39.28
N ALA A 219 30.13 24.92 -40.24
CA ALA A 219 29.14 23.89 -39.98
C ALA A 219 29.71 22.74 -39.12
N HIS A 220 30.92 22.28 -39.41
CA HIS A 220 31.58 21.24 -38.64
C HIS A 220 31.89 21.70 -37.19
N LEU A 221 32.37 22.93 -37.00
CA LEU A 221 32.58 23.49 -35.66
C LEU A 221 31.28 23.62 -34.87
N ALA A 222 30.21 24.08 -35.51
CA ALA A 222 28.88 24.15 -34.91
C ALA A 222 28.35 22.77 -34.51
N GLU A 223 28.52 21.76 -35.38
CA GLU A 223 28.14 20.37 -35.10
C GLU A 223 28.93 19.80 -33.91
N GLN A 224 30.24 20.07 -33.81
CA GLN A 224 31.05 19.68 -32.65
C GLN A 224 30.64 20.40 -31.36
N GLY A 225 30.22 21.67 -31.45
CA GLY A 225 29.63 22.42 -30.35
C GLY A 225 28.35 21.75 -29.86
N ALA A 226 27.39 21.54 -30.76
CA ALA A 226 26.12 20.89 -30.47
C ALA A 226 26.28 19.47 -29.89
N ARG A 227 27.25 18.68 -30.39
CA ARG A 227 27.55 17.35 -29.83
C ARG A 227 28.05 17.43 -28.39
N ARG A 228 28.91 18.40 -28.07
CA ARG A 228 29.42 18.58 -26.70
C ARG A 228 28.31 19.01 -25.75
N GLU A 229 27.47 19.94 -26.17
CA GLU A 229 26.31 20.39 -25.39
C GLU A 229 25.28 19.29 -25.18
N ALA A 230 24.99 18.49 -26.22
CA ALA A 230 24.10 17.34 -26.08
C ALA A 230 24.66 16.30 -25.09
N MET A 231 25.98 16.06 -25.09
CA MET A 231 26.63 15.17 -24.13
C MET A 231 26.56 15.72 -22.70
N THR A 232 26.79 17.02 -22.49
CA THR A 232 26.70 17.61 -21.14
C THR A 232 25.26 17.61 -20.61
N GLN A 233 24.27 17.91 -21.46
CA GLN A 233 22.85 17.81 -21.10
C GLN A 233 22.46 16.37 -20.75
N LYS A 234 22.92 15.39 -21.55
CA LYS A 234 22.70 13.98 -21.26
C LYS A 234 23.30 13.57 -19.91
N SER A 235 24.55 13.94 -19.63
CA SER A 235 25.19 13.65 -18.36
C SER A 235 24.48 14.33 -17.17
N ALA A 236 24.00 15.56 -17.35
CA ALA A 236 23.20 16.24 -16.33
C ALA A 236 21.87 15.51 -16.07
N ALA A 237 21.16 15.09 -17.11
CA ALA A 237 19.93 14.32 -16.99
C ALA A 237 20.17 12.96 -16.29
N GLU A 238 21.22 12.23 -16.67
CA GLU A 238 21.60 10.97 -16.00
C GLU A 238 21.94 11.17 -14.52
N ALA A 239 22.63 12.25 -14.17
CA ALA A 239 22.91 12.60 -12.77
C ALA A 239 21.63 12.90 -11.98
N THR A 240 20.65 13.60 -12.56
CA THR A 240 19.35 13.82 -11.91
C THR A 240 18.56 12.52 -11.72
N LEU A 241 18.56 11.64 -12.72
CA LEU A 241 17.91 10.33 -12.62
C LEU A 241 18.54 9.48 -11.52
N SER A 242 19.88 9.48 -11.43
CA SER A 242 20.62 8.77 -10.38
C SER A 242 20.25 9.29 -8.98
N ARG A 243 20.17 10.61 -8.79
CA ARG A 243 19.72 11.20 -7.51
C ARG A 243 18.30 10.79 -7.15
N ASN A 244 17.37 10.89 -8.10
CA ASN A 244 15.98 10.50 -7.87
C ASN A 244 15.85 9.02 -7.49
N LYS A 245 16.66 8.15 -8.10
CA LYS A 245 16.68 6.72 -7.74
C LYS A 245 17.17 6.48 -6.31
N VAL A 246 18.24 7.17 -5.90
CA VAL A 246 18.75 7.08 -4.52
C VAL A 246 17.72 7.59 -3.51
N GLU A 247 17.01 8.68 -3.82
CA GLU A 247 15.93 9.18 -2.96
C GLU A 247 14.74 8.21 -2.90
N GLN A 248 14.37 7.59 -4.02
CA GLN A 248 13.33 6.57 -4.06
C GLN A 248 13.70 5.35 -3.20
N ASP A 249 14.93 4.84 -3.33
CA ASP A 249 15.42 3.69 -2.55
C ASP A 249 15.44 4.03 -1.04
N ARG A 250 15.83 5.27 -0.69
CA ARG A 250 15.77 5.77 0.68
C ARG A 250 14.34 5.80 1.22
N LEU A 251 13.40 6.39 0.48
CA LEU A 251 11.99 6.47 0.88
C LEU A 251 11.36 5.08 1.03
N HIS A 252 11.75 4.13 0.17
CA HIS A 252 11.30 2.74 0.27
C HIS A 252 11.81 2.09 1.56
N SER A 253 13.09 2.28 1.88
CA SER A 253 13.69 1.78 3.14
C SER A 253 13.04 2.39 4.38
N ASP A 254 12.78 3.70 4.37
CA ASP A 254 12.08 4.38 5.47
C ASP A 254 10.65 3.84 5.66
N LEU A 255 9.94 3.55 4.55
CA LEU A 255 8.60 2.98 4.59
C LEU A 255 8.60 1.53 5.12
N GLU A 256 9.55 0.70 4.69
CA GLU A 256 9.72 -0.65 5.24
C GLU A 256 10.03 -0.62 6.74
N GLN A 257 10.88 0.30 7.19
CA GLN A 257 11.18 0.49 8.61
C GLN A 257 9.93 0.92 9.39
N ALA A 258 9.13 1.85 8.87
CA ALA A 258 7.88 2.28 9.49
C ALA A 258 6.85 1.13 9.58
N LEU A 259 6.77 0.28 8.55
CA LEU A 259 5.91 -0.91 8.56
C LEU A 259 6.39 -1.93 9.61
N ALA A 260 7.70 -2.16 9.71
CA ALA A 260 8.28 -3.00 10.75
C ALA A 260 7.95 -2.48 12.16
N GLN A 261 8.11 -1.18 12.41
CA GLN A 261 7.74 -0.55 13.68
C GLN A 261 6.24 -0.69 13.98
N LYS A 262 5.37 -0.46 12.99
CA LYS A 262 3.92 -0.65 13.13
C LYS A 262 3.58 -2.09 13.51
N SER A 263 4.24 -3.08 12.90
CA SER A 263 4.04 -4.49 13.22
C SER A 263 4.46 -4.82 14.65
N ALA A 264 5.57 -4.26 15.13
CA ALA A 264 6.04 -4.43 16.50
C ALA A 264 5.04 -3.83 17.50
N LEU A 265 4.57 -2.61 17.25
CA LEU A 265 3.54 -1.97 18.09
C LEU A 265 2.22 -2.75 18.11
N PHE A 266 1.84 -3.36 16.99
CA PHE A 266 0.63 -4.18 16.93
C PHE A 266 0.76 -5.44 17.82
N ASN A 267 1.93 -6.08 17.81
CA ASN A 267 2.22 -7.21 18.70
C ASN A 267 2.18 -6.78 20.17
N ASP A 268 2.81 -5.66 20.52
CA ASP A 268 2.77 -5.12 21.88
C ASP A 268 1.33 -4.85 22.37
N VAL A 269 0.47 -4.31 21.50
CA VAL A 269 -0.94 -4.06 21.83
C VAL A 269 -1.71 -5.36 22.05
N ASN A 270 -1.42 -6.41 21.27
CA ASN A 270 -2.04 -7.73 21.46
C ASN A 270 -1.58 -8.37 22.78
N ASP A 271 -0.30 -8.25 23.12
CA ASP A 271 0.24 -8.73 24.39
C ASP A 271 -0.38 -8.00 25.58
N LEU A 272 -0.51 -6.66 25.49
CA LEU A 272 -1.19 -5.86 26.51
C LEU A 272 -2.67 -6.24 26.63
N ARG A 273 -3.35 -6.54 25.52
CA ARG A 273 -4.73 -7.03 25.54
C ARG A 273 -4.83 -8.39 26.23
N GLY A 274 -3.90 -9.30 25.98
CA GLY A 274 -3.80 -10.58 26.68
C GLY A 274 -3.58 -10.42 28.18
N GLN A 275 -2.68 -9.51 28.57
CA GLN A 275 -2.44 -9.18 29.98
C GLN A 275 -3.68 -8.56 30.66
N LEU A 276 -4.42 -7.70 29.95
CA LEU A 276 -5.66 -7.11 30.45
C LEU A 276 -6.72 -8.17 30.71
N ALA A 277 -6.96 -9.08 29.75
CA ALA A 277 -7.92 -10.17 29.92
C ALA A 277 -7.55 -11.09 31.10
N ALA A 278 -6.26 -11.40 31.26
CA ALA A 278 -5.77 -12.17 32.40
C ALA A 278 -5.96 -11.43 33.75
N ALA A 279 -5.82 -10.10 33.75
CA ALA A 279 -6.09 -9.29 34.94
C ALA A 279 -7.58 -9.22 35.26
N GLU A 280 -8.45 -9.09 34.25
CA GLU A 280 -9.90 -9.07 34.42
C GLU A 280 -10.43 -10.39 35.01
N GLU A 281 -9.94 -11.55 34.56
CA GLU A 281 -10.31 -12.83 35.18
C GLU A 281 -9.83 -12.92 36.64
N LYS A 282 -8.62 -12.42 36.95
CA LYS A 282 -8.15 -12.35 38.35
C LYS A 282 -9.04 -11.46 39.22
N LEU A 283 -9.52 -10.33 38.68
CA LEU A 283 -10.49 -9.47 39.36
C LEU A 283 -11.80 -10.22 39.61
N ARG A 284 -12.30 -10.94 38.62
CA ARG A 284 -13.57 -11.69 38.71
C ARG A 284 -13.50 -12.76 39.80
N LEU A 285 -12.37 -13.47 39.89
CA LEU A 285 -12.09 -14.42 40.97
C LEU A 285 -12.01 -13.72 42.35
N ALA A 286 -11.35 -12.56 42.43
CA ALA A 286 -11.26 -11.78 43.66
C ALA A 286 -12.63 -11.26 44.13
N ASN A 287 -13.48 -10.78 43.22
CA ASN A 287 -14.84 -10.32 43.52
C ASN A 287 -15.74 -11.46 43.98
N SER A 288 -15.58 -12.67 43.42
CA SER A 288 -16.29 -13.86 43.88
C SER A 288 -15.88 -14.25 45.30
N SER A 289 -14.61 -14.04 45.67
CA SER A 289 -14.11 -14.20 47.04
C SER A 289 -14.64 -13.11 48.00
N LEU A 290 -14.82 -11.88 47.51
CA LEU A 290 -15.39 -10.79 48.30
C LEU A 290 -16.84 -11.09 48.76
N GLY A 291 -17.64 -11.76 47.93
CA GLY A 291 -18.96 -12.25 48.34
C GLY A 291 -18.92 -13.22 49.52
N GLN A 292 -17.85 -14.02 49.63
CA GLN A 292 -17.62 -14.90 50.78
C GLN A 292 -17.17 -14.13 52.04
N SER A 293 -16.57 -12.94 51.88
CA SER A 293 -16.15 -12.11 53.02
C SER A 293 -17.35 -11.55 53.79
N SER A 294 -18.45 -11.19 53.09
CA SER A 294 -19.71 -10.78 53.73
C SER A 294 -20.27 -11.90 54.62
N HIS A 295 -20.31 -13.13 54.09
CA HIS A 295 -20.75 -14.29 54.85
C HIS A 295 -19.81 -14.58 56.05
N ARG A 296 -18.50 -14.40 55.90
CA ARG A 296 -17.55 -14.55 57.03
C ARG A 296 -17.75 -13.47 58.09
N SER A 297 -18.01 -12.22 57.70
CA SER A 297 -18.30 -11.13 58.63
C SER A 297 -19.58 -11.38 59.42
N GLU A 298 -20.64 -11.83 58.76
CA GLU A 298 -21.89 -12.25 59.42
C GLU A 298 -21.64 -13.42 60.38
N ARG A 299 -20.82 -14.40 59.99
CA ARG A 299 -20.48 -15.53 60.85
C ARG A 299 -19.69 -15.13 62.09
N ILE A 300 -18.78 -14.17 61.97
CA ILE A 300 -18.06 -13.59 63.12
C ILE A 300 -19.07 -12.96 64.09
N LYS A 301 -19.99 -12.13 63.60
CA LYS A 301 -21.05 -11.52 64.43
C LYS A 301 -21.90 -12.56 65.14
N THR A 302 -22.30 -13.63 64.46
CA THR A 302 -23.08 -14.71 65.11
C THR A 302 -22.28 -15.45 66.18
N LEU A 303 -20.99 -15.74 65.93
CA LEU A 303 -20.14 -16.43 66.91
C LEU A 303 -19.83 -15.55 68.13
N GLU A 304 -19.67 -14.24 67.95
CA GLU A 304 -19.56 -13.27 69.05
C GLU A 304 -20.80 -13.31 69.94
N LEU A 305 -21.99 -13.25 69.32
CA LEU A 305 -23.28 -13.27 70.00
C LEU A 305 -23.53 -14.60 70.74
N GLU A 306 -23.19 -15.74 70.12
CA GLU A 306 -23.28 -17.07 70.76
C GLU A 306 -22.30 -17.20 71.94
N SER A 307 -21.08 -16.69 71.80
CA SER A 307 -20.09 -16.69 72.87
C SER A 307 -20.55 -15.84 74.06
N GLU A 308 -21.12 -14.66 73.81
CA GLU A 308 -21.67 -13.77 74.84
C GLU A 308 -22.85 -14.44 75.57
N ALA A 309 -23.82 -14.99 74.83
CA ALA A 309 -24.96 -15.71 75.41
C ALA A 309 -24.52 -16.93 76.25
N ALA A 310 -23.51 -17.68 75.81
CA ALA A 310 -22.97 -18.81 76.57
C ALA A 310 -22.26 -18.34 77.86
N GLN A 311 -21.56 -17.21 77.83
CA GLN A 311 -20.97 -16.60 79.02
C GLN A 311 -22.04 -16.16 80.02
N ASP A 312 -23.12 -15.51 79.55
CA ASP A 312 -24.25 -15.10 80.39
C ASP A 312 -24.94 -16.29 81.05
N GLN A 313 -25.12 -17.40 80.32
CA GLN A 313 -25.67 -18.64 80.89
C GLN A 313 -24.77 -19.25 81.97
N ILE A 314 -23.45 -19.24 81.78
CA ILE A 314 -22.49 -19.67 82.81
C ILE A 314 -22.63 -18.80 84.06
N HIS A 315 -22.66 -17.48 83.90
CA HIS A 315 -22.83 -16.55 85.02
C HIS A 315 -24.15 -16.79 85.77
N LYS A 316 -25.24 -16.99 85.04
CA LYS A 316 -26.57 -17.28 85.61
C LYS A 316 -26.61 -18.61 86.38
N LEU A 317 -25.97 -19.66 85.86
CA LEU A 317 -25.88 -20.96 86.54
C LEU A 317 -24.96 -20.90 87.76
N GLN A 318 -23.84 -20.18 87.69
CA GLN A 318 -22.97 -19.95 88.85
C GLN A 318 -23.68 -19.20 89.98
N LEU A 319 -24.52 -18.21 89.64
CA LEU A 319 -25.39 -17.52 90.59
C LEU A 319 -26.41 -18.47 91.23
N LYS A 320 -27.07 -19.32 90.43
CA LYS A 320 -28.00 -20.34 90.95
C LYS A 320 -27.31 -21.34 91.87
N LEU A 321 -26.11 -21.80 91.54
CA LEU A 321 -25.31 -22.72 92.36
C LEU A 321 -24.98 -22.07 93.72
N ARG A 322 -24.49 -20.81 93.72
CA ARG A 322 -24.23 -20.04 94.95
C ARG A 322 -25.46 -19.85 95.84
N LEU A 323 -26.64 -19.73 95.25
CA LEU A 323 -27.90 -19.60 95.99
C LEU A 323 -28.37 -20.95 96.55
N HIS A 324 -28.19 -22.05 95.81
CA HIS A 324 -28.59 -23.40 96.22
C HIS A 324 -27.69 -24.00 97.32
N ASP A 325 -26.42 -23.61 97.39
CA ASP A 325 -25.46 -24.02 98.43
C ASP A 325 -25.88 -23.61 99.86
N THR A 326 -26.91 -22.76 100.02
CA THR A 326 -27.40 -22.34 101.35
C THR A 326 -28.54 -23.21 101.90
N ASN A 327 -29.17 -24.10 101.12
CA ASN A 327 -30.39 -24.82 101.54
C ASN A 327 -30.62 -26.21 100.88
N SER A 328 -29.59 -27.02 100.57
CA SER A 328 -29.82 -28.31 99.87
C SER A 328 -29.20 -29.55 100.50
N ASP A 329 -30.03 -30.59 100.51
CA ASP A 329 -29.84 -31.96 100.98
C ASP A 329 -28.77 -32.72 100.14
N PRO A 330 -27.74 -33.32 100.77
CA PRO A 330 -26.54 -33.84 100.09
C PRO A 330 -26.72 -35.09 99.20
N ASN A 331 -27.93 -35.65 99.05
CA ASN A 331 -28.14 -36.95 98.41
C ASN A 331 -28.59 -36.92 96.93
N LYS A 332 -28.55 -35.78 96.24
CA LYS A 332 -28.74 -35.73 94.77
C LYS A 332 -27.47 -35.27 94.06
N PRO A 333 -26.83 -36.12 93.22
CA PRO A 333 -25.66 -35.72 92.46
C PRO A 333 -26.05 -34.60 91.49
N ASP A 334 -25.37 -33.47 91.65
CA ASP A 334 -25.71 -32.20 91.03
C ASP A 334 -25.27 -32.16 89.56
N ASP A 335 -26.23 -32.43 88.66
CA ASP A 335 -26.13 -32.36 87.20
C ASP A 335 -25.70 -30.96 86.68
N THR A 336 -25.78 -29.92 87.53
CA THR A 336 -25.40 -28.55 87.14
C THR A 336 -23.89 -28.36 86.99
N GLY A 337 -23.07 -29.08 87.76
CA GLY A 337 -21.61 -29.02 87.69
C GLY A 337 -21.04 -29.56 86.36
N GLY A 338 -21.66 -30.61 85.83
CA GLY A 338 -21.34 -31.15 84.50
C GLY A 338 -21.63 -30.15 83.38
N LYS A 339 -22.82 -29.52 83.42
CA LYS A 339 -23.25 -28.50 82.46
C LYS A 339 -22.34 -27.27 82.43
N ILE A 340 -21.84 -26.82 83.60
CA ILE A 340 -20.88 -25.71 83.67
C ILE A 340 -19.54 -26.07 83.02
N LYS A 341 -19.04 -27.29 83.21
CA LYS A 341 -17.79 -27.76 82.56
C LYS A 341 -17.97 -27.85 81.04
N GLU A 342 -19.11 -28.33 80.57
CA GLU A 342 -19.45 -28.40 79.14
C GLU A 342 -19.62 -27.01 78.50
N LEU A 343 -20.29 -26.08 79.18
CA LEU A 343 -20.39 -24.70 78.69
C LEU A 343 -19.04 -24.00 78.65
N LYS A 344 -18.16 -24.25 79.64
CA LYS A 344 -16.79 -23.71 79.63
C LYS A 344 -15.94 -24.28 78.48
N SER A 345 -16.07 -25.56 78.14
CA SER A 345 -15.37 -26.12 76.98
C SER A 345 -15.92 -25.53 75.67
N LYS A 346 -17.23 -25.37 75.54
CA LYS A 346 -17.87 -24.67 74.42
C LYS A 346 -17.37 -23.23 74.25
N VAL A 347 -17.29 -22.44 75.32
CA VAL A 347 -16.74 -21.07 75.27
C VAL A 347 -15.27 -21.05 74.83
N LYS A 348 -14.44 -22.00 75.31
CA LYS A 348 -13.05 -22.12 74.85
C LYS A 348 -12.97 -22.45 73.36
N GLN A 349 -13.82 -23.34 72.87
CA GLN A 349 -13.89 -23.70 71.46
C GLN A 349 -14.35 -22.51 70.59
N LEU A 350 -15.40 -21.81 71.00
CA LEU A 350 -15.88 -20.60 70.31
C LEU A 350 -14.81 -19.49 70.25
N LYS A 351 -14.06 -19.28 71.33
CA LYS A 351 -12.93 -18.32 71.34
C LYS A 351 -11.82 -18.72 70.37
N PHE A 352 -11.50 -20.01 70.29
CA PHE A 352 -10.50 -20.52 69.35
C PHE A 352 -10.96 -20.32 67.90
N ASP A 353 -12.21 -20.66 67.59
CA ASP A 353 -12.79 -20.47 66.26
C ASP A 353 -12.85 -18.99 65.87
N LEU A 354 -13.20 -18.11 66.81
CA LEU A 354 -13.20 -16.65 66.60
C LEU A 354 -11.79 -16.14 66.30
N ALA A 355 -10.78 -16.52 67.09
CA ALA A 355 -9.39 -16.13 66.82
C ALA A 355 -8.91 -16.60 65.44
N ARG A 356 -9.24 -17.83 65.06
CA ARG A 356 -8.90 -18.40 63.75
C ARG A 356 -9.56 -17.63 62.60
N THR A 357 -10.85 -17.29 62.73
CA THR A 357 -11.55 -16.49 61.71
C THR A 357 -10.99 -15.08 61.58
N HIS A 358 -10.56 -14.47 62.70
CA HIS A 358 -9.95 -13.15 62.71
C HIS A 358 -8.56 -13.15 62.04
N GLU A 359 -7.74 -14.19 62.24
CA GLU A 359 -6.47 -14.35 61.54
C GLU A 359 -6.67 -14.53 60.02
N GLN A 360 -7.66 -15.35 59.63
CA GLN A 360 -8.01 -15.50 58.21
C GLN A 360 -8.46 -14.16 57.60
N LEU A 361 -9.28 -13.38 58.30
CA LEU A 361 -9.72 -12.06 57.85
C LEU A 361 -8.52 -11.12 57.64
N GLY A 362 -7.60 -11.08 58.61
CA GLY A 362 -6.35 -10.31 58.50
C GLY A 362 -5.49 -10.72 57.30
N SER A 363 -5.41 -12.01 56.99
CA SER A 363 -4.70 -12.50 55.79
C SER A 363 -5.37 -12.03 54.49
N THR A 364 -6.70 -12.05 54.44
CA THR A 364 -7.46 -11.61 53.26
C THR A 364 -7.36 -10.11 53.02
N GLN A 365 -7.34 -9.30 54.09
CA GLN A 365 -7.15 -7.85 54.00
C GLN A 365 -5.78 -7.50 53.41
N LYS A 366 -4.70 -8.12 53.90
CA LYS A 366 -3.34 -7.92 53.36
C LYS A 366 -3.25 -8.30 51.87
N SER A 367 -3.94 -9.36 51.47
CA SER A 367 -4.01 -9.80 50.07
C SER A 367 -4.76 -8.79 49.18
N LEU A 368 -5.87 -8.24 49.69
CA LEU A 368 -6.64 -7.20 49.00
C LEU A 368 -5.81 -5.93 48.78
N GLU A 369 -5.12 -5.43 49.80
CA GLU A 369 -4.25 -4.25 49.69
C GLU A 369 -3.12 -4.46 48.67
N SER A 370 -2.54 -5.67 48.63
CA SER A 370 -1.53 -6.02 47.62
C SER A 370 -2.10 -5.95 46.20
N MET A 371 -3.33 -6.44 46.01
CA MET A 371 -4.02 -6.40 44.73
C MET A 371 -4.37 -4.96 44.32
N GLU A 372 -4.82 -4.12 45.24
CA GLU A 372 -5.12 -2.71 45.00
C GLU A 372 -3.87 -1.93 44.56
N ARG A 373 -2.71 -2.19 45.17
CA ARG A 373 -1.43 -1.61 44.74
C ARG A 373 -1.07 -2.04 43.32
N LYS A 374 -1.28 -3.31 42.97
CA LYS A 374 -1.05 -3.82 41.60
C LYS A 374 -1.98 -3.14 40.59
N TYR A 375 -3.27 -2.99 40.93
CA TYR A 375 -4.23 -2.27 40.08
C TYR A 375 -3.85 -0.81 39.87
N SER A 376 -3.46 -0.13 40.95
CA SER A 376 -2.99 1.27 40.89
C SER A 376 -1.76 1.41 39.99
N SER A 377 -0.82 0.46 40.07
CA SER A 377 0.35 0.43 39.18
C SER A 377 -0.04 0.22 37.71
N SER A 378 -0.90 -0.76 37.42
CA SER A 378 -1.39 -1.02 36.06
C SER A 378 -2.16 0.17 35.49
N ARG A 379 -2.98 0.85 36.29
CA ARG A 379 -3.69 2.06 35.89
C ARG A 379 -2.74 3.20 35.50
N ARG A 380 -1.67 3.43 36.27
CA ARG A 380 -0.63 4.42 35.90
C ARG A 380 0.05 4.06 34.59
N LYS A 381 0.36 2.78 34.35
CA LYS A 381 0.95 2.32 33.08
C LYS A 381 0.00 2.58 31.91
N TYR A 382 -1.29 2.29 32.08
CA TYR A 382 -2.31 2.56 31.07
C TYR A 382 -2.40 4.05 30.74
N GLU A 383 -2.49 4.94 31.73
CA GLU A 383 -2.52 6.40 31.50
C GLU A 383 -1.25 6.90 30.80
N ASN A 384 -0.07 6.35 31.14
CA ASN A 384 1.17 6.68 30.44
C ASN A 384 1.13 6.25 28.97
N THR A 385 0.66 5.03 28.66
CA THR A 385 0.51 4.57 27.27
C THR A 385 -0.50 5.41 26.49
N LYS A 386 -1.61 5.82 27.13
CA LYS A 386 -2.60 6.71 26.54
C LYS A 386 -2.03 8.10 26.23
N ALA A 387 -1.21 8.65 27.12
CA ALA A 387 -0.51 9.91 26.89
C ALA A 387 0.45 9.82 25.69
N LYS A 388 1.25 8.75 25.60
CA LYS A 388 2.13 8.49 24.44
C LYS A 388 1.33 8.35 23.14
N LEU A 389 0.19 7.67 23.16
CA LEU A 389 -0.67 7.58 21.99
C LEU A 389 -1.17 8.96 21.55
N GLY A 390 -1.50 9.83 22.52
CA GLY A 390 -1.84 11.23 22.27
C GLY A 390 -0.73 12.01 21.57
N THR A 391 0.53 11.84 21.97
CA THR A 391 1.66 12.53 21.31
C THR A 391 1.89 12.03 19.89
N TYR A 392 1.76 10.72 19.63
CA TYR A 392 1.84 10.18 18.27
C TYR A 392 0.71 10.70 17.36
N LYS A 393 -0.51 10.81 17.89
CA LYS A 393 -1.63 11.37 17.15
C LYS A 393 -1.37 12.82 16.74
N ALA A 394 -0.90 13.65 17.67
CA ALA A 394 -0.56 15.05 17.39
C ALA A 394 0.57 15.17 16.35
N ARG A 395 1.59 14.30 16.41
CA ARG A 395 2.65 14.25 15.40
C ARG A 395 2.13 13.90 14.01
N LEU A 396 1.22 12.92 13.92
CA LEU A 396 0.62 12.53 12.65
C LEU A 396 -0.22 13.67 12.04
N GLU A 397 -0.98 14.39 12.85
CA GLU A 397 -1.74 15.58 12.40
C GLU A 397 -0.80 16.68 11.89
N ASN A 398 0.34 16.90 12.56
CA ASN A 398 1.37 17.84 12.09
C ASN A 398 1.98 17.40 10.74
N GLU A 399 2.27 16.12 10.56
CA GLU A 399 2.81 15.60 9.29
C GLU A 399 1.78 15.72 8.16
N GLN A 400 0.49 15.46 8.42
CA GLN A 400 -0.58 15.68 7.45
C GLN A 400 -0.70 17.15 7.04
N THR A 401 -0.64 18.08 7.99
CA THR A 401 -0.70 19.52 7.66
C THR A 401 0.52 19.97 6.86
N LEU A 402 1.71 19.42 7.13
CA LEU A 402 2.91 19.68 6.32
C LEU A 402 2.73 19.16 4.88
N LEU A 403 2.21 17.96 4.70
CA LEU A 403 1.95 17.38 3.37
C LEU A 403 0.93 18.19 2.58
N ILE A 404 -0.13 18.67 3.23
CA ILE A 404 -1.12 19.55 2.59
C ILE A 404 -0.45 20.85 2.14
N LYS A 405 0.34 21.50 3.02
CA LYS A 405 1.10 22.70 2.65
C LYS A 405 2.06 22.45 1.49
N LEU A 406 2.78 21.33 1.49
CA LEU A 406 3.70 20.97 0.41
C LEU A 406 2.95 20.74 -0.90
N LYS A 407 1.79 20.09 -0.85
CA LYS A 407 0.92 19.91 -2.03
C LYS A 407 0.45 21.26 -2.56
N ASP A 408 0.03 22.15 -1.68
CA ASP A 408 -0.48 23.48 -2.04
C ASP A 408 0.63 24.41 -2.57
N THR A 409 1.90 24.21 -2.19
CA THR A 409 3.03 24.97 -2.74
C THR A 409 3.61 24.37 -4.02
N LEU A 410 3.74 23.05 -4.08
CA LEU A 410 4.34 22.36 -5.23
C LEU A 410 3.41 22.37 -6.44
N THR A 411 2.09 22.24 -6.24
CA THR A 411 1.12 22.18 -7.35
C THR A 411 1.13 23.47 -8.18
N PRO A 412 1.00 24.68 -7.61
CA PRO A 412 1.06 25.93 -8.37
C PRO A 412 2.43 26.17 -9.00
N ALA A 413 3.52 25.88 -8.29
CA ALA A 413 4.88 26.05 -8.83
C ALA A 413 5.13 25.14 -10.04
N ALA A 414 4.65 23.90 -9.99
CA ALA A 414 4.72 22.97 -11.12
C ALA A 414 3.86 23.45 -12.30
N TYR A 415 2.64 23.95 -12.06
CA TYR A 415 1.79 24.53 -13.11
C TYR A 415 2.41 25.79 -13.73
N GLN A 416 3.01 26.67 -12.93
CA GLN A 416 3.70 27.87 -13.41
C GLN A 416 4.93 27.51 -14.27
N SER A 417 5.75 26.56 -13.82
CA SER A 417 6.91 26.06 -14.57
C SER A 417 6.48 25.40 -15.89
N LEU A 418 5.40 24.62 -15.87
CA LEU A 418 4.81 24.02 -17.07
C LEU A 418 4.25 25.09 -18.03
N GLY A 419 3.60 26.13 -17.51
CA GLY A 419 3.15 27.28 -18.30
C GLY A 419 4.31 28.00 -18.98
N ALA A 420 5.38 28.29 -18.23
CA ALA A 420 6.58 28.94 -18.77
C ALA A 420 7.27 28.10 -19.86
N THR A 421 7.30 26.77 -19.71
CA THR A 421 7.85 25.89 -20.78
C THR A 421 6.95 25.87 -22.02
N HIS A 422 5.63 25.89 -21.85
CA HIS A 422 4.69 26.03 -22.98
C HIS A 422 4.84 27.38 -23.71
N GLU A 423 5.01 28.48 -22.99
CA GLU A 423 5.26 29.80 -23.58
C GLU A 423 6.59 29.82 -24.35
N THR A 424 7.65 29.25 -23.76
CA THR A 424 8.97 29.18 -24.40
C THR A 424 8.92 28.32 -25.68
N LEU A 425 8.22 27.18 -25.64
CA LEU A 425 8.01 26.33 -26.80
C LEU A 425 7.17 27.05 -27.87
N GLY A 426 6.11 27.75 -27.48
CA GLY A 426 5.29 28.54 -28.40
C GLY A 426 6.09 29.65 -29.09
N ALA A 427 6.94 30.37 -28.35
CA ALA A 427 7.85 31.37 -28.90
C ALA A 427 8.85 30.75 -29.88
N PHE A 428 9.43 29.59 -29.53
CA PHE A 428 10.33 28.85 -30.42
C PHE A 428 9.63 28.41 -31.72
N LEU A 429 8.43 27.83 -31.61
CA LEU A 429 7.63 27.41 -32.77
C LEU A 429 7.25 28.60 -33.67
N SER A 430 6.95 29.75 -33.06
CA SER A 430 6.67 31.00 -33.80
C SER A 430 7.92 31.50 -34.55
N ALA A 431 9.10 31.42 -33.94
CA ALA A 431 10.36 31.85 -34.56
C ALA A 431 10.76 31.01 -35.77
N ILE A 432 10.39 29.73 -35.81
CA ILE A 432 10.63 28.83 -36.96
C ILE A 432 9.52 28.90 -38.03
N GLY A 433 8.56 29.83 -37.90
CA GLY A 433 7.52 30.07 -38.90
C GLY A 433 6.40 29.03 -38.94
N LEU A 434 6.25 28.20 -37.89
CA LEU A 434 5.08 27.33 -37.77
C LEU A 434 3.93 28.10 -37.10
N PRO A 435 2.70 28.02 -37.64
CA PRO A 435 1.55 28.67 -37.03
C PRO A 435 1.32 28.13 -35.62
N SER A 436 1.10 29.04 -34.67
CA SER A 436 0.77 28.69 -33.29
C SER A 436 -0.47 27.78 -33.27
N VAL A 437 -0.35 26.61 -32.66
CA VAL A 437 -1.41 25.58 -32.58
C VAL A 437 -2.61 26.03 -31.72
N GLY A 438 -2.59 27.26 -31.17
CA GLY A 438 -3.58 27.76 -30.22
C GLY A 438 -4.81 28.46 -30.81
N GLU A 439 -4.80 28.87 -32.07
CA GLU A 439 -5.90 29.66 -32.67
C GLU A 439 -6.49 28.95 -33.89
N GLN A 440 -7.00 27.73 -33.70
CA GLN A 440 -7.98 27.20 -34.64
C GLN A 440 -9.35 27.77 -34.24
N GLU A 441 -9.57 29.00 -34.69
CA GLU A 441 -10.82 29.73 -34.62
C GLU A 441 -11.96 28.82 -35.11
N ASN A 442 -12.86 28.47 -34.19
CA ASN A 442 -14.15 27.84 -34.49
C ASN A 442 -15.01 28.83 -35.29
N THR A 443 -14.70 29.04 -36.58
CA THR A 443 -15.68 29.58 -37.51
C THR A 443 -16.67 28.45 -37.80
N GLY A 444 -17.71 28.39 -36.98
CA GLY A 444 -18.83 27.48 -37.15
C GLY A 444 -19.39 27.55 -38.56
N ALA A 445 -19.62 26.37 -39.15
CA ALA A 445 -20.28 26.22 -40.43
C ALA A 445 -21.65 26.93 -40.40
N LYS A 446 -21.84 27.87 -41.32
CA LYS A 446 -23.18 28.37 -41.66
C LYS A 446 -23.97 27.20 -42.24
N GLU A 447 -25.05 26.82 -41.56
CA GLU A 447 -26.12 26.02 -42.15
C GLU A 447 -26.72 26.81 -43.31
N GLU A 448 -26.47 26.33 -44.53
CA GLU A 448 -27.19 26.73 -45.73
C GLU A 448 -28.39 25.79 -45.83
N SER A 449 -29.59 26.35 -45.65
CA SER A 449 -30.86 25.63 -45.81
C SER A 449 -31.33 25.76 -47.26
N ASP A 450 -31.63 24.63 -47.87
CA ASP A 450 -32.59 24.48 -48.98
C ASP A 450 -33.54 23.32 -48.66
#